data_AF-A0A168CLA8-F1
#
_entry.id   AF-A0A168CLA8-F1
#
_cell.length_a   1.000
_cell.length_b   1.000
_cell.length_c   1.000
_cell.angle_alpha   90.00
_cell.angle_beta   90.00
_cell.angle_gamma   90.00
#
_symmetry.space_group_name_H-M   'P 1'
#
loop_
_entity.id
_entity.type
_entity.pdbx_description
1 polymer ?
#
loop_
_entity_poly.entity_id
_entity_poly.type
_entity_poly.pdbx_seq_one_letter_code
_entity_poly.pdbx_strand_id
1 'polypeptide(L)'
;MSLHGAGNFNGWFILPFIPPCVTALGPWAVGAVAACLSTSNVDLFTQGTTMVSCMLNAILGSCLNTLPASCLNLAGLTGPNLISAIAKCITDLGPFAVGSTLQCLTTDLTTGDASILCMAITLGLPRSSIGGTIGGGVGCPPARACLNPATLPPPCPNILSKNGFDLIPLCLGCITSLGNFAVTAVLNCLSTSAITLLTTGGSVFNCLSNAVKNVCITTLPVSCTNLLGLKGNTLNTATITCLNNMGPFVTTSVLNCVQAATVGDDVVNCLYKFVFGVSLNGT
;
A
#
# COMPACT_ATOMS: atom_id res chain seq x y z
N MET A 1 -20.81 3.45 -11.00
CA MET A 1 -21.54 2.80 -9.89
C MET A 1 -20.54 1.87 -9.21
N SER A 2 -20.11 2.17 -7.99
CA SER A 2 -18.96 1.52 -7.37
C SER A 2 -19.28 0.12 -6.87
N LEU A 3 -18.29 -0.78 -6.91
CA LEU A 3 -18.30 -2.14 -6.33
C LEU A 3 -18.87 -2.23 -4.89
N HIS A 4 -18.82 -1.12 -4.15
CA HIS A 4 -19.43 -0.96 -2.83
C HIS A 4 -20.94 -1.26 -2.77
N GLY A 5 -21.68 -1.12 -3.87
CA GLY A 5 -23.12 -1.42 -3.90
C GLY A 5 -23.42 -2.92 -3.90
N ALA A 6 -22.64 -3.72 -4.64
CA ALA A 6 -22.91 -5.15 -4.84
C ALA A 6 -22.76 -5.98 -3.56
N GLY A 7 -21.86 -5.58 -2.64
CA GLY A 7 -21.65 -6.24 -1.36
C GLY A 7 -22.86 -6.19 -0.41
N ASN A 8 -23.79 -5.26 -0.63
CA ASN A 8 -24.99 -5.08 0.20
C ASN A 8 -26.20 -5.90 -0.28
N PHE A 9 -26.10 -6.58 -1.41
CA PHE A 9 -27.18 -7.42 -1.95
C PHE A 9 -26.81 -8.89 -1.78
N ASN A 10 -27.82 -9.73 -1.53
CA ASN A 10 -27.67 -11.16 -1.33
C ASN A 10 -28.62 -11.94 -2.23
N GLY A 11 -28.21 -13.16 -2.52
CA GLY A 11 -28.90 -14.10 -3.37
C GLY A 11 -29.18 -13.57 -4.77
N TRP A 12 -30.38 -13.86 -5.29
CA TRP A 12 -30.82 -13.45 -6.62
C TRP A 12 -30.86 -11.93 -6.84
N PHE A 13 -30.95 -11.15 -5.76
CA PHE A 13 -30.95 -9.68 -5.84
C PHE A 13 -29.60 -9.12 -6.32
N ILE A 14 -28.54 -9.93 -6.38
CA ILE A 14 -27.23 -9.54 -6.94
C ILE A 14 -27.25 -9.55 -8.48
N LEU A 15 -28.08 -10.37 -9.12
CA LEU A 15 -28.05 -10.60 -10.58
C LEU A 15 -28.14 -9.31 -11.42
N PRO A 16 -29.02 -8.33 -11.09
CA PRO A 16 -29.08 -7.08 -11.85
C PRO A 16 -27.83 -6.21 -11.74
N PHE A 17 -26.99 -6.41 -10.73
CA PHE A 17 -25.78 -5.62 -10.47
C PHE A 17 -24.52 -6.22 -11.12
N ILE A 18 -24.57 -7.47 -11.60
CA ILE A 18 -23.44 -8.11 -12.27
C ILE A 18 -23.11 -7.42 -13.60
N PRO A 19 -24.05 -7.19 -14.54
CA PRO A 19 -23.75 -6.51 -15.81
C PRO A 19 -23.08 -5.13 -15.66
N PRO A 20 -23.57 -4.20 -14.82
CA PRO A 20 -22.88 -2.91 -14.64
C PRO A 20 -21.52 -3.06 -13.96
N CYS A 21 -21.30 -4.10 -13.15
CA CYS A 21 -20.00 -4.40 -12.56
C CYS A 21 -18.99 -4.90 -13.61
N VAL A 22 -19.40 -5.82 -14.49
CA VAL A 22 -18.62 -6.28 -15.66
C VAL A 22 -18.24 -5.08 -16.53
N THR A 23 -19.20 -4.21 -16.85
CA THR A 23 -18.95 -2.99 -17.63
C THR A 23 -17.96 -2.05 -16.93
N ALA A 24 -18.06 -1.88 -15.61
CA ALA A 24 -17.16 -1.02 -14.84
C ALA A 24 -15.72 -1.56 -14.74
N LEU A 25 -15.56 -2.88 -14.75
CA LEU A 25 -14.24 -3.53 -14.78
C LEU A 25 -13.60 -3.48 -16.17
N GLY A 26 -14.42 -3.37 -17.22
CA GLY A 26 -13.98 -3.32 -18.60
C GLY A 26 -13.08 -4.51 -18.96
N PRO A 27 -11.83 -4.27 -19.42
CA PRO A 27 -10.94 -5.35 -19.85
C PRO A 27 -10.53 -6.32 -18.73
N TRP A 28 -10.78 -5.97 -17.46
CA TRP A 28 -10.47 -6.80 -16.30
C TRP A 28 -11.57 -7.81 -15.95
N ALA A 29 -12.73 -7.76 -16.61
CA ALA A 29 -13.82 -8.71 -16.41
C ALA A 29 -13.62 -10.04 -17.17
N VAL A 30 -12.43 -10.64 -17.02
CA VAL A 30 -12.05 -11.88 -17.70
C VAL A 30 -11.44 -12.88 -16.70
N GLY A 31 -11.25 -14.13 -17.12
CA GLY A 31 -10.57 -15.17 -16.33
C GLY A 31 -11.19 -15.38 -14.94
N ALA A 32 -10.37 -15.35 -13.90
CA ALA A 32 -10.82 -15.54 -12.52
C ALA A 32 -11.81 -14.46 -12.05
N VAL A 33 -11.68 -13.22 -12.53
CA VAL A 33 -12.62 -12.13 -12.20
C VAL A 33 -13.98 -12.38 -12.85
N ALA A 34 -14.01 -12.85 -14.10
CA ALA A 34 -15.26 -13.27 -14.76
C ALA A 34 -15.90 -14.48 -14.08
N ALA A 35 -15.10 -15.44 -13.60
CA ALA A 35 -15.59 -16.58 -12.84
C ALA A 35 -16.28 -16.14 -11.53
N CYS A 36 -15.73 -15.13 -10.84
CA CYS A 36 -16.36 -14.54 -9.66
C CYS A 36 -17.68 -13.83 -9.98
N LEU A 37 -17.84 -13.29 -11.20
CA LEU A 37 -19.05 -12.60 -11.65
C LEU A 37 -20.02 -13.52 -12.43
N SER A 38 -19.79 -14.83 -12.40
CA SER A 38 -20.63 -15.79 -13.10
C SER A 38 -22.03 -15.84 -12.49
N THR A 39 -23.03 -15.43 -13.27
CA THR A 39 -24.44 -15.52 -12.87
C THR A 39 -24.90 -16.97 -12.66
N SER A 40 -24.20 -17.94 -13.25
CA SER A 40 -24.48 -19.38 -13.08
C SER A 40 -24.14 -19.91 -11.69
N ASN A 41 -23.32 -19.19 -10.92
CA ASN A 41 -22.92 -19.57 -9.56
C ASN A 41 -23.69 -18.80 -8.48
N VAL A 42 -24.67 -17.98 -8.86
CA VAL A 42 -25.49 -17.20 -7.94
C VAL A 42 -26.76 -17.97 -7.61
N ASP A 43 -26.95 -18.28 -6.33
CA ASP A 43 -28.13 -18.92 -5.78
C ASP A 43 -28.81 -18.05 -4.70
N LEU A 44 -29.79 -18.59 -3.96
CA LEU A 44 -30.48 -17.87 -2.87
C LEU A 44 -29.56 -17.49 -1.69
N PHE A 45 -28.44 -18.19 -1.50
CA PHE A 45 -27.56 -18.07 -0.34
C PHE A 45 -26.28 -17.29 -0.63
N THR A 46 -26.04 -16.97 -1.90
CA THR A 46 -24.86 -16.23 -2.35
C THR A 46 -24.80 -14.87 -1.68
N GLN A 47 -23.73 -14.60 -0.93
CA GLN A 47 -23.54 -13.31 -0.27
C GLN A 47 -22.76 -12.36 -1.18
N GLY A 48 -23.23 -11.12 -1.35
CA GLY A 48 -22.53 -10.13 -2.17
C GLY A 48 -21.09 -9.88 -1.71
N THR A 49 -20.85 -9.95 -0.41
CA THR A 49 -19.51 -9.85 0.21
C THR A 49 -18.56 -10.96 -0.26
N THR A 50 -19.04 -12.19 -0.46
CA THR A 50 -18.22 -13.31 -0.96
C THR A 50 -17.87 -13.14 -2.43
N MET A 51 -18.78 -12.57 -3.23
CA MET A 51 -18.52 -12.25 -4.64
C MET A 51 -17.49 -11.13 -4.76
N VAL A 52 -17.65 -10.05 -3.98
CA VAL A 52 -16.68 -8.95 -3.90
C VAL A 52 -15.33 -9.44 -3.41
N SER A 53 -15.29 -10.32 -2.40
CA SER A 53 -14.04 -10.93 -1.91
C SER A 53 -13.38 -11.83 -2.95
N CYS A 54 -14.16 -12.63 -3.69
CA CYS A 54 -13.67 -13.43 -4.81
C CYS A 54 -13.02 -12.53 -5.86
N MET A 55 -13.72 -11.47 -6.28
CA MET A 55 -13.20 -10.54 -7.28
C MET A 55 -11.95 -9.82 -6.79
N LEU A 56 -11.94 -9.34 -5.54
CA LEU A 56 -10.76 -8.74 -4.94
C LEU A 56 -9.59 -9.72 -4.97
N ASN A 57 -9.79 -10.97 -4.56
CA ASN A 57 -8.75 -11.99 -4.61
C ASN A 57 -8.30 -12.32 -6.05
N ALA A 58 -9.22 -12.35 -7.01
CA ALA A 58 -8.93 -12.60 -8.42
C ALA A 58 -8.16 -11.44 -9.07
N ILE A 59 -8.51 -10.20 -8.73
CA ILE A 59 -7.80 -8.98 -9.16
C ILE A 59 -6.42 -8.92 -8.50
N LEU A 60 -6.32 -9.23 -7.21
CA LEU A 60 -5.05 -9.33 -6.49
C LEU A 60 -4.15 -10.43 -7.06
N GLY A 61 -4.73 -11.51 -7.61
CA GLY A 61 -4.00 -12.56 -8.31
C GLY A 61 -3.62 -12.22 -9.76
N SER A 62 -4.26 -11.21 -10.37
CA SER A 62 -4.04 -10.81 -11.77
C SER A 62 -3.19 -9.54 -11.81
N CYS A 63 -1.86 -9.74 -11.76
CA CYS A 63 -0.90 -8.65 -11.63
C CYS A 63 -0.76 -7.84 -12.92
N LEU A 64 -0.78 -6.52 -12.79
CA LEU A 64 -0.46 -5.60 -13.87
C LEU A 64 1.08 -5.55 -13.97
N ASN A 65 1.67 -6.18 -14.99
CA ASN A 65 3.14 -6.24 -15.14
C ASN A 65 3.71 -5.08 -15.97
N THR A 66 2.86 -4.41 -16.75
CA THR A 66 3.21 -3.26 -17.59
C THR A 66 2.01 -2.34 -17.68
N LEU A 67 2.21 -1.02 -17.63
CA LEU A 67 1.11 -0.09 -17.87
C LEU A 67 0.42 -0.40 -19.20
N PRO A 68 -0.92 -0.25 -19.29
CA PRO A 68 -1.61 -0.36 -20.57
C PRO A 68 -1.02 0.61 -21.59
N ALA A 69 -1.02 0.25 -22.87
CA ALA A 69 -0.45 1.08 -23.94
C ALA A 69 -0.99 2.52 -23.91
N SER A 70 -2.27 2.68 -23.59
CA SER A 70 -2.93 3.99 -23.45
C SER A 70 -2.33 4.88 -22.36
N CYS A 71 -1.77 4.28 -21.32
CA CYS A 71 -1.07 5.00 -20.25
C CYS A 71 0.38 5.29 -20.61
N LEU A 72 1.04 4.37 -21.33
CA LEU A 72 2.37 4.62 -21.88
C LEU A 72 2.34 5.74 -22.93
N ASN A 73 1.25 5.86 -23.68
CA ASN A 73 1.03 6.93 -24.66
C ASN A 73 0.83 8.32 -24.04
N LEU A 74 0.80 8.42 -22.69
CA LEU A 74 0.87 9.73 -22.03
C LEU A 74 2.27 10.35 -22.16
N ALA A 75 3.31 9.56 -22.45
CA ALA A 75 4.69 10.02 -22.50
C ALA A 75 4.86 11.19 -23.46
N GLY A 76 5.54 12.24 -23.01
CA GLY A 76 5.74 13.48 -23.77
C GLY A 76 4.48 14.34 -24.01
N LEU A 77 3.28 13.92 -23.57
CA LEU A 77 2.08 14.75 -23.70
C LEU A 77 2.03 15.84 -22.63
N THR A 78 1.51 17.01 -23.01
CA THR A 78 1.27 18.15 -22.13
C THR A 78 -0.05 18.85 -22.49
N GLY A 79 -0.56 19.68 -21.57
CA GLY A 79 -1.71 20.55 -21.82
C GLY A 79 -3.00 19.79 -22.18
N PRO A 80 -3.81 20.29 -23.13
CA PRO A 80 -5.10 19.68 -23.47
C PRO A 80 -5.01 18.25 -24.03
N ASN A 81 -3.91 17.91 -24.72
CA ASN A 81 -3.69 16.58 -25.28
C ASN A 81 -3.47 15.52 -24.20
N LEU A 82 -2.95 15.94 -23.03
CA LEU A 82 -2.77 15.06 -21.88
C LEU A 82 -4.12 14.69 -21.25
N ILE A 83 -5.03 15.66 -21.10
CA ILE A 83 -6.34 15.47 -20.46
C ILE A 83 -7.19 14.44 -21.23
N SER A 84 -7.22 14.52 -22.56
CA SER A 84 -7.98 13.58 -23.38
C SER A 84 -7.39 12.17 -23.34
N ALA A 85 -6.07 12.04 -23.30
CA ALA A 85 -5.38 10.75 -23.20
C ALA A 85 -5.54 10.09 -21.81
N ILE A 86 -5.62 10.89 -20.75
CA ILE A 86 -5.82 10.42 -19.37
C ILE A 86 -7.12 9.64 -19.22
N ALA A 87 -8.22 10.10 -19.80
CA ALA A 87 -9.51 9.41 -19.68
C ALA A 87 -9.43 7.97 -20.24
N LYS A 88 -8.69 7.78 -21.34
CA LYS A 88 -8.44 6.46 -21.90
C LYS A 88 -7.52 5.62 -21.03
N CYS A 89 -6.48 6.23 -20.45
CA CYS A 89 -5.61 5.55 -19.49
C CYS A 89 -6.36 5.07 -18.24
N ILE A 90 -7.20 5.92 -17.63
CA ILE A 90 -8.06 5.55 -16.48
C ILE A 90 -8.94 4.35 -16.83
N THR A 91 -9.57 4.41 -18.01
CA THR A 91 -10.44 3.33 -18.50
C THR A 91 -9.69 2.01 -18.64
N ASP A 92 -8.48 2.04 -19.21
CA ASP A 92 -7.70 0.83 -19.47
C ASP A 92 -6.98 0.29 -18.20
N LEU A 93 -6.67 1.15 -17.23
CA LEU A 93 -6.26 0.70 -15.88
C LEU A 93 -7.41 -0.02 -15.16
N GLY A 94 -8.66 0.34 -15.45
CA GLY A 94 -9.85 -0.20 -14.80
C GLY A 94 -9.76 -0.11 -13.26
N PRO A 95 -9.78 -1.25 -12.53
CA PRO A 95 -9.80 -1.26 -11.08
C PRO A 95 -8.50 -0.71 -10.43
N PHE A 96 -7.41 -0.57 -11.20
CA PHE A 96 -6.15 -0.01 -10.70
C PHE A 96 -6.14 1.52 -10.70
N ALA A 97 -7.07 2.19 -11.42
CA ALA A 97 -7.19 3.65 -11.47
C ALA A 97 -8.04 4.19 -10.31
N VAL A 98 -7.66 3.86 -9.07
CA VAL A 98 -8.33 4.33 -7.84
C VAL A 98 -7.30 4.88 -6.85
N GLY A 99 -7.77 5.61 -5.84
CA GLY A 99 -6.92 6.13 -4.77
C GLY A 99 -5.76 6.98 -5.29
N SER A 100 -4.56 6.70 -4.80
CA SER A 100 -3.34 7.43 -5.21
C SER A 100 -3.02 7.27 -6.70
N THR A 101 -3.37 6.16 -7.34
CA THR A 101 -3.15 5.97 -8.78
C THR A 101 -4.06 6.89 -9.59
N LEU A 102 -5.30 7.09 -9.13
CA LEU A 102 -6.19 8.07 -9.75
C LEU A 102 -5.71 9.50 -9.50
N GLN A 103 -5.14 9.79 -8.32
CA GLN A 103 -4.51 11.08 -8.04
C GLN A 103 -3.36 11.37 -9.02
N CYS A 104 -2.51 10.38 -9.34
CA CYS A 104 -1.47 10.52 -10.37
C CYS A 104 -2.00 10.95 -11.76
N LEU A 105 -3.28 10.68 -12.02
CA LEU A 105 -3.98 10.98 -13.27
C LEU A 105 -4.92 12.18 -13.17
N THR A 106 -5.09 12.80 -12.00
CA THR A 106 -6.09 13.88 -11.80
C THR A 106 -5.54 15.11 -11.09
N THR A 107 -4.43 14.99 -10.35
CA THR A 107 -3.78 16.11 -9.64
C THR A 107 -2.39 16.39 -10.20
N ASP A 108 -2.02 17.67 -10.31
CA ASP A 108 -0.70 18.15 -10.75
C ASP A 108 -0.21 17.58 -12.10
N LEU A 109 -1.13 17.51 -13.07
CA LEU A 109 -0.89 17.07 -14.46
C LEU A 109 -0.05 18.06 -15.26
N THR A 110 1.23 18.17 -14.89
CA THR A 110 2.19 19.05 -15.55
C THR A 110 2.73 18.43 -16.83
N THR A 111 3.00 17.12 -16.82
CA THR A 111 3.45 16.32 -17.98
C THR A 111 2.95 14.88 -17.86
N GLY A 112 2.73 14.22 -18.99
CA GLY A 112 2.35 12.81 -18.97
C GLY A 112 3.46 11.89 -18.47
N ASP A 113 4.73 12.28 -18.59
CA ASP A 113 5.87 11.54 -18.02
C ASP A 113 5.81 11.50 -16.48
N ALA A 114 5.44 12.62 -15.85
CA ALA A 114 5.24 12.68 -14.39
C ALA A 114 4.06 11.79 -13.94
N SER A 115 2.96 11.77 -14.71
CA SER A 115 1.82 10.88 -14.43
C SER A 115 2.20 9.41 -14.57
N ILE A 116 2.94 9.04 -15.62
CA ILE A 116 3.45 7.67 -15.81
C ILE A 116 4.34 7.26 -14.64
N LEU A 117 5.28 8.13 -14.23
CA LEU A 117 6.18 7.85 -13.12
C LEU A 117 5.40 7.69 -11.80
N CYS A 118 4.43 8.57 -11.53
CA CYS A 118 3.58 8.49 -10.35
C CYS A 118 2.78 7.18 -10.32
N MET A 119 2.17 6.79 -11.46
CA MET A 119 1.45 5.51 -11.56
C MET A 119 2.38 4.32 -11.35
N ALA A 120 3.56 4.33 -11.97
CA ALA A 120 4.52 3.24 -11.81
C ALA A 120 4.93 3.08 -10.34
N ILE A 121 5.18 4.18 -9.63
CA ILE A 121 5.48 4.17 -8.19
C ILE A 121 4.30 3.65 -7.37
N THR A 122 3.10 4.14 -7.66
CA THR A 122 1.89 3.81 -6.88
C THR A 122 1.42 2.38 -7.10
N LEU A 123 1.59 1.86 -8.31
CA LEU A 123 1.27 0.49 -8.69
C LEU A 123 2.42 -0.48 -8.39
N GLY A 124 3.59 0.01 -7.97
CA GLY A 124 4.77 -0.81 -7.71
C GLY A 124 5.35 -1.45 -8.98
N LEU A 125 5.16 -0.84 -10.15
CA LEU A 125 5.69 -1.30 -11.42
C LEU A 125 7.20 -0.99 -11.51
N PRO A 126 8.02 -1.92 -12.04
CA PRO A 126 9.44 -1.64 -12.30
C PRO A 126 9.57 -0.53 -13.36
N ARG A 127 10.56 0.35 -13.23
CA ARG A 127 10.83 1.46 -14.18
C ARG A 127 11.06 1.01 -15.61
N SER A 128 11.50 -0.24 -15.81
CA SER A 128 11.63 -0.86 -17.15
C SER A 128 10.30 -1.02 -17.89
N SER A 129 9.17 -0.88 -17.20
CA SER A 129 7.82 -0.89 -17.80
C SER A 129 7.50 0.34 -18.64
N ILE A 130 8.37 1.37 -18.62
CA ILE A 130 8.18 2.65 -19.31
C ILE A 130 8.69 2.59 -20.78
N GLY A 131 9.33 1.49 -21.19
CA GLY A 131 9.69 1.28 -22.59
C GLY A 131 10.40 -0.04 -22.86
N GLY A 132 9.66 -1.01 -23.41
CA GLY A 132 10.21 -2.11 -24.22
C GLY A 132 10.81 -3.32 -23.47
N THR A 133 10.26 -4.49 -23.80
CA THR A 133 10.70 -5.87 -23.53
C THR A 133 10.43 -6.43 -22.13
N ILE A 134 9.66 -7.53 -22.14
CA ILE A 134 9.11 -8.24 -21.00
C ILE A 134 10.24 -9.04 -20.32
N GLY A 135 10.65 -8.59 -19.14
CA GLY A 135 11.42 -9.38 -18.18
C GLY A 135 10.55 -9.58 -16.94
N GLY A 136 10.31 -10.84 -16.55
CA GLY A 136 9.40 -11.22 -15.48
C GLY A 136 9.72 -10.56 -14.15
N GLY A 137 8.93 -9.56 -13.76
CA GLY A 137 8.92 -8.97 -12.43
C GLY A 137 7.58 -9.27 -11.77
N VAL A 138 7.61 -10.08 -10.71
CA VAL A 138 6.49 -10.33 -9.80
C VAL A 138 5.97 -9.01 -9.24
N GLY A 139 4.67 -8.71 -9.42
CA GLY A 139 4.10 -7.45 -8.94
C GLY A 139 2.58 -7.39 -8.82
N CYS A 140 1.99 -8.10 -7.85
CA CYS A 140 0.82 -7.66 -7.07
C CYS A 140 0.78 -8.49 -5.77
N PRO A 141 0.50 -7.92 -4.57
CA PRO A 141 -0.48 -6.87 -4.21
C PRO A 141 0.14 -5.47 -4.17
N PRO A 142 -0.56 -4.37 -3.77
CA PRO A 142 0.17 -3.19 -3.31
C PRO A 142 1.16 -3.67 -2.28
N ALA A 143 2.43 -3.41 -2.55
CA ALA A 143 3.53 -3.41 -1.61
C ALA A 143 3.03 -3.11 -0.19
N ARG A 144 2.67 -4.15 0.61
CA ARG A 144 2.04 -3.99 1.92
C ARG A 144 2.99 -4.51 2.96
N ALA A 145 3.61 -3.58 3.67
CA ALA A 145 4.46 -3.90 4.81
C ALA A 145 3.65 -3.67 6.07
N CYS A 146 3.43 -4.73 6.84
CA CYS A 146 2.79 -4.63 8.15
C CYS A 146 3.83 -4.68 9.25
N LEU A 147 3.54 -4.03 10.38
CA LEU A 147 4.43 -4.10 11.53
C LEU A 147 4.50 -5.52 12.08
N ASN A 148 5.72 -5.94 12.38
CA ASN A 148 5.99 -7.19 13.04
C ASN A 148 6.14 -6.94 14.55
N PRO A 149 5.31 -7.56 15.41
CA PRO A 149 5.43 -7.46 16.86
C PRO A 149 6.82 -7.83 17.40
N ALA A 150 7.53 -8.75 16.71
CA ALA A 150 8.86 -9.20 17.10
C ALA A 150 9.96 -8.16 16.84
N THR A 151 9.70 -7.16 16.00
CA THR A 151 10.68 -6.12 15.64
C THR A 151 10.30 -4.74 16.18
N LEU A 152 9.39 -4.69 17.16
CA LEU A 152 8.99 -3.42 17.75
C LEU A 152 10.17 -2.74 18.45
N PRO A 153 10.31 -1.41 18.32
CA PRO A 153 11.39 -0.68 18.95
C PRO A 153 11.23 -0.68 20.48
N PRO A 154 12.35 -0.66 21.24
CA PRO A 154 12.30 -0.32 22.66
C PRO A 154 11.55 1.01 22.90
N PRO A 155 10.77 1.12 23.98
CA PRO A 155 10.60 0.17 25.07
C PRO A 155 9.44 -0.85 24.88
N CYS A 156 8.80 -0.93 23.71
CA CYS A 156 7.64 -1.79 23.48
C CYS A 156 7.82 -3.26 23.92
N PRO A 157 8.91 -3.98 23.57
CA PRO A 157 9.11 -5.36 24.04
C PRO A 157 9.34 -5.46 25.57
N ASN A 158 9.80 -4.38 26.21
CA ASN A 158 10.08 -4.38 27.66
C ASN A 158 8.79 -4.42 28.49
N ILE A 159 7.63 -4.12 27.88
CA ILE A 159 6.31 -4.23 28.53
C ILE A 159 6.11 -5.63 29.13
N LEU A 160 6.56 -6.69 28.45
CA LEU A 160 6.45 -8.08 28.93
C LEU A 160 7.12 -8.33 30.30
N SER A 161 8.11 -7.51 30.66
CA SER A 161 8.93 -7.71 31.86
C SER A 161 8.40 -7.01 33.12
N LYS A 162 7.31 -6.23 33.00
CA LYS A 162 6.75 -5.43 34.08
C LYS A 162 5.26 -5.72 34.29
N ASN A 163 4.75 -5.30 35.44
CA ASN A 163 3.34 -5.41 35.80
C ASN A 163 2.92 -4.17 36.58
N GLY A 164 1.62 -3.97 36.76
CA GLY A 164 1.09 -2.89 37.56
C GLY A 164 1.48 -1.50 37.02
N PHE A 165 1.70 -0.56 37.92
CA PHE A 165 2.04 0.82 37.56
C PHE A 165 3.42 0.98 36.90
N ASP A 166 4.32 0.00 37.01
CA ASP A 166 5.60 0.00 36.29
C ASP A 166 5.42 -0.07 34.77
N LEU A 167 4.22 -0.43 34.29
CA LEU A 167 3.87 -0.43 32.88
C LEU A 167 3.66 0.98 32.31
N ILE A 168 3.26 1.96 33.13
CA ILE A 168 2.95 3.33 32.68
C ILE A 168 4.10 3.96 31.88
N PRO A 169 5.35 4.05 32.39
CA PRO A 169 6.44 4.66 31.64
C PRO A 169 6.80 3.87 30.37
N LEU A 170 6.63 2.55 30.37
CA LEU A 170 6.89 1.71 29.20
C LEU A 170 5.83 1.90 28.11
N CYS A 171 4.55 2.00 28.49
CA CYS A 171 3.46 2.27 27.56
C CYS A 171 3.64 3.65 26.91
N LEU A 172 3.93 4.70 27.69
CA LEU A 172 4.17 6.04 27.15
C LEU A 172 5.38 6.06 26.20
N GLY A 173 6.50 5.46 26.62
CA GLY A 173 7.67 5.38 25.75
C GLY A 173 7.41 4.57 24.47
N CYS A 174 6.62 3.50 24.53
CA CYS A 174 6.26 2.72 23.36
C CYS A 174 5.39 3.53 22.38
N ILE A 175 4.43 4.32 22.88
CA ILE A 175 3.64 5.26 22.06
C ILE A 175 4.59 6.24 21.35
N THR A 176 5.56 6.81 22.07
CA THR A 176 6.55 7.72 21.50
C THR A 176 7.40 7.05 20.42
N SER A 177 7.91 5.84 20.67
CA SER A 177 8.74 5.10 19.70
C SER A 177 7.98 4.66 18.45
N LEU A 178 6.67 4.41 18.56
CA LEU A 178 5.81 4.10 17.42
C LEU A 178 5.45 5.33 16.59
N GLY A 179 5.46 6.52 17.19
CA GLY A 179 5.13 7.78 16.53
C GLY A 179 3.78 7.72 15.82
N ASN A 180 3.75 8.05 14.53
CA ASN A 180 2.53 8.08 13.72
C ASN A 180 1.84 6.70 13.56
N PHE A 181 2.51 5.61 13.91
CA PHE A 181 1.96 4.25 13.84
C PHE A 181 1.24 3.83 15.12
N ALA A 182 1.27 4.67 16.17
CA ALA A 182 0.43 4.52 17.35
C ALA A 182 -1.03 4.92 17.04
N VAL A 183 -1.69 4.16 16.17
CA VAL A 183 -3.10 4.36 15.80
C VAL A 183 -4.03 3.94 16.93
N THR A 184 -5.32 4.27 16.84
CA THR A 184 -6.32 4.05 17.91
C THR A 184 -6.31 2.64 18.50
N ALA A 185 -6.25 1.59 17.68
CA ALA A 185 -6.19 0.21 18.17
C ALA A 185 -4.95 -0.07 19.04
N VAL A 186 -3.81 0.52 18.66
CA VAL A 186 -2.54 0.44 19.41
C VAL A 186 -2.61 1.26 20.69
N LEU A 187 -3.14 2.50 20.61
CA LEU A 187 -3.31 3.38 21.78
C LEU A 187 -4.25 2.78 22.83
N ASN A 188 -5.29 2.07 22.41
CA ASN A 188 -6.19 1.38 23.33
C ASN A 188 -5.45 0.30 24.14
N CYS A 189 -4.50 -0.42 23.52
CA CYS A 189 -3.67 -1.39 24.22
C CYS A 189 -2.67 -0.73 25.18
N LEU A 190 -2.13 0.43 24.80
CA LEU A 190 -1.13 1.19 25.58
C LEU A 190 -1.76 2.21 26.53
N SER A 191 -3.08 2.16 26.72
CA SER A 191 -3.81 3.14 27.52
C SER A 191 -3.39 3.08 28.99
N THR A 192 -2.83 4.18 29.50
CA THR A 192 -2.35 4.27 30.88
C THR A 192 -3.49 4.40 31.89
N SER A 193 -4.66 4.90 31.47
CA SER A 193 -5.84 5.03 32.33
C SER A 193 -6.52 3.70 32.66
N ALA A 194 -6.22 2.65 31.89
CA ALA A 194 -6.72 1.29 32.11
C ALA A 194 -5.76 0.44 32.98
N ILE A 195 -4.59 0.98 33.36
CA ILE A 195 -3.57 0.26 34.13
C ILE A 195 -3.94 0.30 35.62
N THR A 196 -3.97 -0.88 36.23
CA THR A 196 -4.18 -1.10 37.66
C THR A 196 -3.05 -1.95 38.23
N LEU A 197 -3.01 -2.14 39.55
CA LEU A 197 -2.03 -3.03 40.22
C LEU A 197 -2.06 -4.48 39.71
N LEU A 198 -3.17 -4.93 39.13
CA LEU A 198 -3.35 -6.29 38.61
C LEU A 198 -3.05 -6.42 37.12
N THR A 199 -2.82 -5.30 36.42
CA THR A 199 -2.54 -5.32 34.99
C THR A 199 -1.19 -5.99 34.75
N THR A 200 -1.15 -6.98 33.86
CA THR A 200 0.09 -7.71 33.54
C THR A 200 0.69 -7.20 32.25
N GLY A 201 2.02 -7.15 32.17
CA GLY A 201 2.73 -6.81 30.94
C GLY A 201 2.39 -7.75 29.78
N GLY A 202 2.18 -9.03 30.09
CA GLY A 202 1.71 -10.04 29.13
C GLY A 202 0.39 -9.65 28.46
N SER A 203 -0.62 -9.24 29.23
CA SER A 203 -1.92 -8.82 28.67
C SER A 203 -1.80 -7.58 27.77
N VAL A 204 -1.03 -6.58 28.18
CA VAL A 204 -0.80 -5.35 27.40
C VAL A 204 -0.05 -5.67 26.11
N PHE A 205 1.03 -6.45 26.19
CA PHE A 205 1.84 -6.79 25.02
C PHE A 205 1.10 -7.70 24.04
N ASN A 206 0.26 -8.62 24.52
CA ASN A 206 -0.59 -9.43 23.64
C ASN A 206 -1.63 -8.58 22.89
N CYS A 207 -2.25 -7.61 23.57
CA CYS A 207 -3.12 -6.63 22.91
C CYS A 207 -2.33 -5.86 21.84
N LEU A 208 -1.18 -5.28 22.21
CA LEU A 208 -0.31 -4.53 21.31
C LEU A 208 0.08 -5.36 20.09
N SER A 209 0.55 -6.59 20.31
CA SER A 209 0.99 -7.51 19.27
C SER A 209 -0.12 -7.84 18.27
N ASN A 210 -1.37 -7.92 18.73
CA ASN A 210 -2.50 -8.15 17.83
C ASN A 210 -2.91 -6.88 17.09
N ALA A 211 -2.82 -5.70 17.74
CA ALA A 211 -3.12 -4.43 17.11
C ALA A 211 -2.12 -4.08 15.99
N VAL A 212 -0.81 -4.20 16.26
CA VAL A 212 0.24 -3.76 15.31
C VAL A 212 0.31 -4.61 14.04
N LYS A 213 -0.10 -5.89 14.08
CA LYS A 213 -0.16 -6.76 12.88
C LYS A 213 -1.05 -6.18 11.77
N ASN A 214 -2.01 -5.35 12.14
CA ASN A 214 -2.92 -4.69 11.20
C ASN A 214 -2.47 -3.28 10.81
N VAL A 215 -1.41 -2.76 11.44
CA VAL A 215 -0.80 -1.48 11.08
C VAL A 215 0.16 -1.72 9.93
N CYS A 216 -0.20 -1.24 8.75
CA CYS A 216 0.56 -1.48 7.54
C CYS A 216 0.70 -0.20 6.72
N ILE A 217 1.82 -0.10 6.03
CA ILE A 217 2.04 0.88 4.97
C ILE A 217 1.88 0.20 3.62
N THR A 218 1.30 0.92 2.66
CA THR A 218 1.13 0.48 1.27
C THR A 218 2.01 1.25 0.29
N THR A 219 2.63 2.32 0.77
CA THR A 219 3.55 3.20 0.04
C THR A 219 4.61 3.72 1.01
N LEU A 220 5.76 4.12 0.49
CA LEU A 220 6.73 4.84 1.32
C LEU A 220 6.15 6.20 1.74
N PRO A 221 6.51 6.71 2.93
CA PRO A 221 6.20 8.09 3.30
C PRO A 221 6.70 9.09 2.26
N VAL A 222 5.98 10.20 2.06
CA VAL A 222 6.36 11.23 1.06
C VAL A 222 7.78 11.76 1.27
N SER A 223 8.22 11.86 2.53
CA SER A 223 9.60 12.25 2.85
C SER A 223 10.65 11.29 2.29
N CYS A 224 10.31 10.01 2.09
CA CYS A 224 11.18 9.02 1.47
C CYS A 224 11.11 9.09 -0.05
N THR A 225 9.94 9.29 -0.64
CA THR A 225 9.83 9.44 -2.11
C THR A 225 10.48 10.74 -2.60
N ASN A 226 10.51 11.78 -1.76
CA ASN A 226 11.20 13.05 -2.05
C ASN A 226 12.72 12.94 -2.12
N LEU A 227 13.30 11.78 -1.81
CA LEU A 227 14.74 11.53 -1.99
C LEU A 227 15.11 11.41 -3.48
N LEU A 228 14.15 11.08 -4.35
CA LEU A 228 14.38 10.94 -5.80
C LEU A 228 15.06 12.20 -6.37
N GLY A 229 16.13 12.02 -7.13
CA GLY A 229 16.91 13.11 -7.72
C GLY A 229 17.84 13.87 -6.76
N LEU A 230 17.80 13.62 -5.44
CA LEU A 230 18.72 14.25 -4.48
C LEU A 230 20.10 13.56 -4.46
N LYS A 231 21.15 14.34 -4.15
CA LYS A 231 22.56 13.89 -4.09
C LYS A 231 23.34 14.64 -3.00
N GLY A 232 24.43 14.05 -2.50
CA GLY A 232 25.35 14.74 -1.58
C GLY A 232 24.69 15.16 -0.26
N ASN A 233 25.00 16.35 0.26
CA ASN A 233 24.53 16.77 1.59
C ASN A 233 23.00 16.96 1.70
N THR A 234 22.31 17.31 0.60
CA THR A 234 20.84 17.43 0.61
C THR A 234 20.16 16.07 0.77
N LEU A 235 20.78 15.00 0.26
CA LEU A 235 20.32 13.63 0.46
C LEU A 235 20.43 13.22 1.93
N ASN A 236 21.56 13.49 2.60
CA ASN A 236 21.76 13.10 4.00
C ASN A 236 20.69 13.68 4.94
N THR A 237 20.41 14.98 4.81
CA THR A 237 19.37 15.64 5.63
C THR A 237 17.98 15.09 5.34
N ALA A 238 17.63 14.92 4.06
CA ALA A 238 16.32 14.40 3.67
C ALA A 238 16.11 12.95 4.11
N THR A 239 17.18 12.14 4.10
CA THR A 239 17.18 10.76 4.56
C THR A 239 16.81 10.64 6.04
N ILE A 240 17.30 11.54 6.91
CA ILE A 240 16.94 11.53 8.34
C ILE A 240 15.42 11.70 8.51
N THR A 241 14.83 12.64 7.77
CA THR A 241 13.37 12.87 7.77
C THR A 241 12.61 11.66 7.22
N CYS A 242 13.13 10.99 6.19
CA CYS A 242 12.55 9.73 5.70
C CYS A 242 12.53 8.66 6.80
N LEU A 243 13.66 8.38 7.45
CA LEU A 243 13.75 7.36 8.49
C LEU A 243 12.82 7.65 9.68
N ASN A 244 12.77 8.91 10.13
CA ASN A 244 11.88 9.31 11.22
C ASN A 244 10.41 9.06 10.89
N ASN A 245 10.00 9.34 9.65
CA ASN A 245 8.62 9.10 9.21
C ASN A 245 8.31 7.62 8.92
N MET A 246 9.33 6.79 8.67
CA MET A 246 9.18 5.34 8.60
C MET A 246 9.01 4.70 9.97
N GLY A 247 9.54 5.32 11.03
CA GLY A 247 9.40 4.88 12.42
C GLY A 247 9.75 3.38 12.60
N PRO A 248 8.82 2.54 13.10
CA PRO A 248 9.06 1.12 13.36
C PRO A 248 9.29 0.26 12.12
N PHE A 249 9.15 0.79 10.91
CA PHE A 249 9.56 0.09 9.67
C PHE A 249 11.06 0.19 9.39
N VAL A 250 11.81 1.00 10.16
CA VAL A 250 13.26 1.11 10.04
C VAL A 250 13.92 -0.11 10.68
N THR A 251 14.22 -1.10 9.85
CA THR A 251 15.04 -2.27 10.20
C THR A 251 16.51 -2.03 9.85
N THR A 252 17.40 -2.93 10.28
CA THR A 252 18.82 -2.89 9.86
C THR A 252 18.98 -2.89 8.34
N SER A 253 18.14 -3.62 7.61
CA SER A 253 18.16 -3.62 6.15
C SER A 253 17.77 -2.27 5.56
N VAL A 254 16.78 -1.60 6.15
CA VAL A 254 16.38 -0.23 5.77
C VAL A 254 17.47 0.79 6.08
N LEU A 255 18.17 0.63 7.21
CA LEU A 255 19.34 1.46 7.54
C LEU A 255 20.50 1.24 6.56
N ASN A 256 20.71 0.02 6.10
CA ASN A 256 21.76 -0.25 5.11
C ASN A 256 21.46 0.42 3.75
N CYS A 257 20.18 0.58 3.38
CA CYS A 257 19.79 1.29 2.16
C CYS A 257 20.30 2.73 2.10
N VAL A 258 20.31 3.40 3.25
CA VAL A 258 20.70 4.81 3.34
C VAL A 258 22.20 5.00 3.54
N GLN A 259 22.88 4.00 4.10
CA GLN A 259 24.33 4.04 4.32
C GLN A 259 25.12 3.71 3.05
N ALA A 260 24.54 2.94 2.12
CA ALA A 260 25.23 2.48 0.93
C ALA A 260 25.07 3.39 -0.30
N ALA A 261 24.15 4.36 -0.27
CA ALA A 261 23.72 5.09 -1.46
C ALA A 261 24.31 6.52 -1.53
N THR A 262 24.71 6.92 -2.74
CA THR A 262 25.21 8.28 -3.03
C THR A 262 24.19 9.15 -3.76
N VAL A 263 23.10 8.55 -4.24
CA VAL A 263 21.97 9.18 -4.93
C VAL A 263 20.66 8.67 -4.35
N GLY A 264 19.65 9.54 -4.25
CA GLY A 264 18.40 9.17 -3.58
C GLY A 264 17.55 8.15 -4.34
N ASP A 265 17.71 8.02 -5.67
CA ASP A 265 17.09 6.96 -6.45
C ASP A 265 17.46 5.55 -5.95
N ASP A 266 18.72 5.34 -5.58
CA ASP A 266 19.19 4.06 -5.05
C ASP A 266 18.62 3.78 -3.66
N VAL A 267 18.53 4.83 -2.83
CA VAL A 267 17.88 4.74 -1.50
C VAL A 267 16.44 4.29 -1.67
N VAL A 268 15.66 5.01 -2.49
CA VAL A 268 14.24 4.72 -2.70
C VAL A 268 14.06 3.32 -3.24
N ASN A 269 14.82 2.92 -4.26
CA ASN A 269 14.77 1.56 -4.80
C ASN A 269 15.06 0.49 -3.74
N CYS A 270 16.09 0.71 -2.92
CA CYS A 270 16.45 -0.19 -1.83
C CYS A 270 15.34 -0.27 -0.76
N LEU A 271 14.74 0.87 -0.40
CA LEU A 271 13.62 0.92 0.54
C LEU A 271 12.44 0.11 0.02
N TYR A 272 12.06 0.28 -1.25
CA TYR A 272 11.01 -0.53 -1.86
C TYR A 272 11.31 -2.03 -1.79
N LYS A 273 12.58 -2.42 -2.03
CA LYS A 273 13.00 -3.81 -1.98
C LYS A 273 12.87 -4.41 -0.58
N PHE A 274 13.34 -3.71 0.46
CA PHE A 274 13.36 -4.28 1.81
C PHE A 274 12.07 -4.10 2.59
N VAL A 275 11.30 -3.05 2.30
CA VAL A 275 10.03 -2.79 2.95
C VAL A 275 8.94 -3.63 2.30
N PHE A 276 8.94 -3.73 0.98
CA PHE A 276 7.83 -4.30 0.24
C PHE A 276 8.18 -5.53 -0.60
N GLY A 277 9.45 -5.91 -0.68
CA GLY A 277 9.88 -7.04 -1.50
C GLY A 277 9.90 -6.75 -3.00
N VAL A 278 9.85 -5.47 -3.43
CA VAL A 278 9.78 -5.09 -4.84
C VAL A 278 10.97 -4.23 -5.25
N SER A 279 11.54 -4.48 -6.44
CA SER A 279 12.61 -3.65 -7.00
C SER A 279 12.05 -2.71 -8.07
N LEU A 280 12.34 -1.41 -7.96
CA LEU A 280 12.02 -0.40 -8.98
C LEU A 280 12.93 -0.50 -10.20
N ASN A 281 14.11 -1.10 -10.07
CA ASN A 281 14.99 -1.44 -11.19
C ASN A 281 14.83 -2.94 -11.48
N GLY A 282 14.29 -3.29 -12.65
CA GLY A 282 14.15 -4.67 -13.07
C GLY A 282 15.52 -5.28 -13.37
N THR A 283 16.12 -5.93 -12.37
CA THR A 283 17.26 -6.87 -12.49
C THR A 283 17.06 -8.00 -11.50
#